data_AF-A0A8H5GCM7-F1
#
_entry.id   AF-A0A8H5GCM7-F1
#
_cell.length_a   1.000
_cell.length_b   1.000
_cell.length_c   1.000
_cell.angle_alpha   90.00
_cell.angle_beta   90.00
_cell.angle_gamma   90.00
#
_symmetry.space_group_name_H-M   'P 1'
#
loop_
_entity.id
_entity.type
_entity.pdbx_description
1 polymer ?
#
loop_
_entity_poly.entity_id
_entity_poly.type
_entity_poly.pdbx_seq_one_letter_code
_entity_poly.pdbx_strand_id
1 'polypeptide(L)'
;MTIPDLAFDCEDTLTWHTFLVFQLPFFLTYQMAAFLVLVTGRRPFRLIFFPIPLWSAYRFVTSVKLGRGDDPRYDYWNHGNLLMVGSIIARIWGWSITAEKYQRMKRVGHRPSVMTTLVDSFELCINTRGIGWNWGKGNYAPAIPNPPTSNPWRLALSIIGQIVAFDLTHVTAKYLLPLQCGGTIFNLLLPRVQRYTLASAISFLLGFMIYLFINTSYDLLGLIAIFVLRDSPSSWPPIFKSPWLSISLADFWGKRWHQVFRHIFLTAAGGPLSLLFRRPGFVMGSFFASGVVHALGVWGMGRGGDFVRDKRVARESVDIELDCRVVQHDV
;
A
#
# COMPACT_ATOMS: atom_id res chain seq x y z
N MET A 1 26.35 -0.05 -10.00
CA MET A 1 25.81 0.87 -8.98
C MET A 1 25.10 0.00 -7.95
N THR A 2 25.84 -0.46 -6.95
CA THR A 2 25.25 -1.14 -5.80
C THR A 2 24.40 -0.09 -5.09
N ILE A 3 23.08 -0.32 -5.05
CA ILE A 3 22.25 0.35 -4.05
C ILE A 3 22.94 -0.01 -2.73
N PRO A 4 23.38 0.96 -1.91
CA PRO A 4 23.97 0.64 -0.62
C PRO A 4 23.05 -0.38 0.05
N ASP A 5 23.61 -1.45 0.61
CA ASP A 5 22.89 -2.10 1.67
C ASP A 5 22.56 -0.96 2.62
N LEU A 6 21.29 -0.61 2.70
CA LEU A 6 20.78 0.02 3.89
C LEU A 6 20.96 -1.09 4.92
N ALA A 7 22.20 -1.21 5.41
CA ALA A 7 22.44 -1.46 6.80
C ALA A 7 21.47 -0.50 7.46
N PHE A 8 20.32 -1.05 7.83
CA PHE A 8 19.48 -0.42 8.80
C PHE A 8 20.39 -0.37 10.02
N ASP A 9 21.23 0.65 10.11
CA ASP A 9 21.84 1.14 11.36
C ASP A 9 20.70 1.71 12.25
N CYS A 10 19.53 1.07 12.20
CA CYS A 10 18.36 1.30 13.03
C CYS A 10 18.68 0.64 14.37
N GLU A 11 19.41 1.35 15.22
CA GLU A 11 19.55 0.93 16.61
C GLU A 11 18.23 1.14 17.38
N ASP A 12 17.37 2.08 16.93
CA ASP A 12 16.22 2.50 17.73
C ASP A 12 14.88 1.89 17.30
N THR A 13 14.25 1.23 18.26
CA THR A 13 12.84 0.83 18.21
C THR A 13 11.91 2.04 18.32
N LEU A 14 10.62 1.84 18.06
CA LEU A 14 9.61 2.90 18.21
C LEU A 14 9.55 3.43 19.65
N THR A 15 10.14 4.60 19.86
CA THR A 15 10.07 5.39 21.11
C THR A 15 9.41 6.75 20.86
N TRP A 16 9.01 7.46 21.93
CA TRP A 16 8.53 8.85 21.82
C TRP A 16 9.54 9.76 21.13
N HIS A 17 10.83 9.57 21.39
CA HIS A 17 11.89 10.34 20.75
C HIS A 17 11.91 10.08 19.23
N THR A 18 11.98 8.82 18.80
CA THR A 18 11.97 8.48 17.36
C THR A 18 10.70 8.94 16.66
N PHE A 19 9.54 8.88 17.35
CA PHE A 19 8.29 9.39 16.82
C PHE A 19 8.37 10.90 16.56
N LEU A 20 8.81 11.69 17.55
CA LEU A 20 8.88 13.14 17.44
C LEU A 20 9.94 13.62 16.43
N VAL A 21 11.06 12.90 16.32
CA VAL A 21 12.20 13.30 15.48
C VAL A 21 12.06 12.82 14.04
N PHE A 22 11.43 11.66 13.80
CA PHE A 22 11.42 11.05 12.47
C PHE A 22 10.02 10.92 11.87
N GLN A 23 9.04 10.42 12.63
CA GLN A 23 7.69 10.18 12.11
C GLN A 23 6.86 11.45 11.98
N LEU A 24 6.79 12.22 13.07
CA LEU A 24 5.98 13.42 13.13
C LEU A 24 6.40 14.43 12.04
N PRO A 25 7.70 14.72 11.80
CA PRO A 25 8.09 15.62 10.72
C PRO A 25 7.66 15.11 9.34
N PHE A 26 7.74 13.81 9.08
CA PHE A 26 7.25 13.24 7.82
C PHE A 26 5.74 13.48 7.64
N PHE A 27 4.91 13.21 8.64
CA PHE A 27 3.47 13.47 8.54
C PHE A 27 3.13 14.96 8.47
N LEU A 28 3.89 15.84 9.14
CA LEU A 28 3.73 17.28 9.03
C LEU A 28 4.08 17.80 7.63
N THR A 29 5.15 17.29 7.01
CA THR A 29 5.50 17.65 5.63
C THR A 29 4.49 17.11 4.62
N TYR A 30 3.89 15.94 4.87
CA TYR A 30 2.78 15.42 4.09
C TYR A 30 1.54 16.33 4.17
N GLN A 31 1.16 16.74 5.38
CA GLN A 31 0.07 17.68 5.62
C GLN A 31 0.34 19.04 4.96
N MET A 32 1.56 19.54 5.01
CA MET A 32 1.97 20.78 4.35
C MET A 32 1.86 20.67 2.83
N ALA A 33 2.30 19.55 2.24
CA ALA A 33 2.14 19.32 0.80
C ALA A 33 0.66 19.29 0.39
N ALA A 34 -0.20 18.68 1.22
CA ALA A 34 -1.65 18.70 1.03
C ALA A 34 -2.20 20.13 1.08
N PHE A 35 -1.77 20.94 2.05
CA PHE A 35 -2.17 22.34 2.16
C PHE A 35 -1.73 23.16 0.93
N LEU A 36 -0.51 22.96 0.45
CA LEU A 36 0.02 23.68 -0.72
C LEU A 36 -0.77 23.42 -2.01
N VAL A 37 -1.26 22.19 -2.24
CA VAL A 37 -2.08 21.87 -3.42
C VAL A 37 -3.50 22.45 -3.35
N LEU A 38 -3.98 22.81 -2.15
CA LEU A 38 -5.26 23.50 -1.95
C LEU A 38 -5.14 25.01 -2.20
N VAL A 39 -4.08 25.63 -1.68
CA VAL A 39 -3.89 27.09 -1.72
C VAL A 39 -3.32 27.55 -3.05
N THR A 40 -2.32 26.85 -3.56
CA THR A 40 -1.58 27.28 -4.75
C THR A 40 -1.97 26.44 -5.95
N GLY A 41 -2.35 27.07 -7.07
CA GLY A 41 -2.42 26.40 -8.38
C GLY A 41 -1.05 26.31 -9.07
N ARG A 42 -0.04 26.98 -8.52
CA ARG A 42 1.28 27.15 -9.14
C ARG A 42 2.18 25.95 -8.82
N ARG A 43 2.48 25.15 -9.84
CA ARG A 43 3.39 23.99 -9.76
C ARG A 43 4.78 24.29 -9.15
N PRO A 44 5.46 25.40 -9.49
CA PRO A 44 6.84 25.62 -9.04
C PRO A 44 7.00 25.58 -7.52
N PHE A 45 6.08 26.18 -6.77
CA PHE A 45 6.16 26.17 -5.29
C PHE A 45 6.08 24.75 -4.71
N ARG A 46 5.21 23.90 -5.28
CA ARG A 46 5.07 22.52 -4.82
C ARG A 46 6.29 21.67 -5.20
N LEU A 47 6.85 21.89 -6.39
CA LEU A 47 8.07 21.22 -6.84
C LEU A 47 9.30 21.62 -5.99
N ILE A 48 9.42 22.91 -5.63
CA ILE A 48 10.48 23.39 -4.73
C ILE A 48 10.33 22.79 -3.33
N PHE A 49 9.09 22.58 -2.86
CA PHE A 49 8.84 21.96 -1.56
C PHE A 49 9.10 20.44 -1.54
N PHE A 50 8.92 19.74 -2.65
CA PHE A 50 8.97 18.28 -2.74
C PHE A 50 10.22 17.57 -2.16
N PRO A 51 11.45 18.12 -2.26
CA PRO A 51 12.63 17.52 -1.62
C PRO A 51 12.53 17.38 -0.10
N ILE A 52 11.74 18.22 0.57
CA ILE A 52 11.59 18.21 2.04
C ILE A 52 10.89 16.92 2.51
N PRO A 53 9.65 16.58 2.07
CA PRO A 53 9.01 15.33 2.46
C PRO A 53 9.78 14.09 1.98
N LEU A 54 10.53 14.16 0.87
CA LEU A 54 11.42 13.07 0.45
C LEU A 54 12.54 12.83 1.46
N TRP A 55 13.19 13.90 1.93
CA TRP A 55 14.23 13.80 2.94
C TRP A 55 13.68 13.32 4.29
N SER A 56 12.54 13.85 4.73
CA SER A 56 11.87 13.38 5.95
C SER A 56 11.43 11.93 5.84
N ALA A 57 10.95 11.49 4.68
CA ALA A 57 10.62 10.09 4.41
C ALA A 57 11.86 9.20 4.53
N TYR A 58 12.96 9.58 3.87
CA TYR A 58 14.24 8.87 3.97
C TYR A 58 14.66 8.72 5.44
N ARG A 59 14.73 9.82 6.19
CA ARG A 59 15.06 9.80 7.62
C ARG A 59 14.10 8.93 8.44
N PHE A 60 12.80 8.98 8.15
CA PHE A 60 11.84 8.12 8.83
C PHE A 60 12.12 6.64 8.59
N VAL A 61 12.29 6.25 7.33
CA VAL A 61 12.38 4.82 6.99
C VAL A 61 13.73 4.21 7.32
N THR A 62 14.80 5.01 7.35
CA THR A 62 16.15 4.53 7.67
C THR A 62 16.51 4.65 9.14
N SER A 63 15.72 5.35 9.95
CA SER A 63 16.03 5.58 11.38
C SER A 63 15.04 4.93 12.34
N VAL A 64 13.96 4.31 11.85
CA VAL A 64 12.97 3.65 12.72
C VAL A 64 12.68 2.25 12.24
N LYS A 65 12.97 1.25 13.08
CA LYS A 65 12.51 -0.14 12.90
C LYS A 65 11.17 -0.31 13.63
N LEU A 66 10.11 -0.58 12.87
CA LEU A 66 8.78 -0.84 13.46
C LEU A 66 8.63 -2.29 13.93
N GLY A 67 9.46 -3.20 13.43
CA GLY A 67 9.55 -4.56 13.92
C GLY A 67 9.97 -4.60 15.40
N ARG A 68 9.38 -5.51 16.18
CA ARG A 68 9.71 -5.66 17.60
C ARG A 68 11.04 -6.38 17.76
N GLY A 69 12.11 -5.61 18.01
CA GLY A 69 13.47 -6.14 18.21
C GLY A 69 14.04 -6.78 16.95
N ASP A 70 14.84 -7.82 17.12
CA ASP A 70 15.51 -8.55 16.02
C ASP A 70 14.79 -9.82 15.59
N ASP A 71 13.54 -10.02 16.03
CA ASP A 71 12.74 -11.16 15.64
C ASP A 71 12.19 -10.98 14.21
N PRO A 72 12.63 -11.80 13.23
CA PRO A 72 12.24 -11.66 11.82
C PRO A 72 10.73 -11.81 11.58
N ARG A 73 10.00 -12.37 12.55
CA ARG A 73 8.54 -12.50 12.48
C ARG A 73 7.83 -11.15 12.44
N TYR A 74 8.48 -10.07 12.88
CA TYR A 74 7.91 -8.72 12.91
C TYR A 74 8.35 -7.83 11.73
N ASP A 75 9.17 -8.34 10.81
CA ASP A 75 9.66 -7.57 9.65
C ASP A 75 8.53 -7.09 8.72
N TYR A 76 7.36 -7.74 8.76
CA TYR A 76 6.18 -7.31 8.02
C TYR A 76 5.69 -5.91 8.44
N TRP A 77 6.04 -5.41 9.63
CA TRP A 77 5.75 -4.03 10.00
C TRP A 77 6.56 -3.03 9.17
N ASN A 78 7.81 -3.36 8.87
CA ASN A 78 8.65 -2.55 7.98
C ASN A 78 8.15 -2.64 6.53
N HIS A 79 7.59 -3.78 6.11
CA HIS A 79 6.86 -3.90 4.83
C HIS A 79 5.73 -2.88 4.73
N GLY A 80 4.84 -2.88 5.74
CA GLY A 80 3.72 -1.96 5.80
C GLY A 80 4.18 -0.50 5.84
N ASN A 81 5.26 -0.21 6.58
CA ASN A 81 5.84 1.13 6.67
C ASN A 81 6.28 1.65 5.29
N LEU A 82 7.05 0.87 4.55
CA LEU A 82 7.57 1.29 3.25
C LEU A 82 6.50 1.35 2.18
N LEU A 83 5.50 0.47 2.22
CA LEU A 83 4.31 0.61 1.38
C LEU A 83 3.57 1.93 1.66
N MET A 84 3.39 2.27 2.93
CA MET A 84 2.72 3.51 3.35
C MET A 84 3.52 4.75 2.92
N VAL A 85 4.80 4.82 3.30
CA VAL A 85 5.68 5.96 2.98
C VAL A 85 5.82 6.11 1.46
N GLY A 86 6.04 5.01 0.73
CA GLY A 86 6.11 5.02 -0.73
C GLY A 86 4.82 5.53 -1.38
N SER A 87 3.65 5.10 -0.87
CA SER A 87 2.35 5.59 -1.35
C SER A 87 2.13 7.07 -1.06
N ILE A 88 2.54 7.54 0.12
CA ILE A 88 2.48 8.97 0.49
C ILE A 88 3.39 9.80 -0.42
N ILE A 89 4.63 9.37 -0.65
CA ILE A 89 5.57 10.07 -1.54
C ILE A 89 5.02 10.12 -2.98
N ALA A 90 4.53 9.01 -3.51
CA ALA A 90 3.90 8.97 -4.83
C ALA A 90 2.71 9.95 -4.93
N ARG A 91 1.97 10.10 -3.84
CA ARG A 91 0.85 11.03 -3.75
C ARG A 91 1.28 12.50 -3.69
N ILE A 92 2.27 12.84 -2.86
CA ILE A 92 2.87 14.17 -2.78
C ILE A 92 3.45 14.56 -4.15
N TRP A 93 4.10 13.62 -4.83
CA TRP A 93 4.59 13.81 -6.18
C TRP A 93 3.44 14.15 -7.15
N GLY A 94 2.35 13.37 -7.13
CA GLY A 94 1.15 13.65 -7.92
C GLY A 94 0.54 15.04 -7.66
N TRP A 95 0.54 15.50 -6.41
CA TRP A 95 0.12 16.87 -6.05
C TRP A 95 1.08 17.93 -6.59
N SER A 96 2.38 17.65 -6.59
CA SER A 96 3.42 18.58 -7.02
C SER A 96 3.33 18.88 -8.52
N ILE A 97 3.07 17.85 -9.33
CA ILE A 97 3.02 17.96 -10.80
C ILE A 97 1.64 18.31 -11.37
N THR A 98 0.58 18.13 -10.58
CA THR A 98 -0.81 18.40 -11.01
C THR A 98 -0.96 19.83 -11.55
N ALA A 99 -1.80 20.04 -12.57
CA ALA A 99 -2.04 21.39 -13.13
C ALA A 99 -2.91 22.26 -12.21
N GLU A 100 -4.01 21.69 -11.74
CA GLU A 100 -5.08 22.41 -11.08
C GLU A 100 -4.94 22.34 -9.55
N LYS A 101 -5.43 23.36 -8.86
CA LYS A 101 -5.60 23.24 -7.41
C LYS A 101 -6.69 22.22 -7.08
N TYR A 102 -6.52 21.53 -5.96
CA TYR A 102 -7.58 20.66 -5.45
C TYR A 102 -8.60 21.47 -4.68
N GLN A 103 -9.88 21.21 -4.94
CA GLN A 103 -10.99 21.95 -4.38
C GLN A 103 -12.16 21.04 -4.05
N ARG A 104 -12.88 21.41 -3.00
CA ARG A 104 -14.16 20.80 -2.64
C ARG A 104 -15.21 21.15 -3.67
N MET A 105 -15.93 20.13 -4.15
CA MET A 105 -17.00 20.34 -5.13
C MET A 105 -18.12 21.23 -4.59
N LYS A 106 -18.46 21.10 -3.30
CA LYS A 106 -19.49 21.93 -2.65
C LYS A 106 -19.10 23.40 -2.49
N ARG A 107 -17.82 23.75 -2.67
CA ARG A 107 -17.27 25.09 -2.38
C ARG A 107 -16.51 25.68 -3.57
N VAL A 108 -16.80 25.23 -4.79
CA VAL A 108 -16.24 25.83 -6.01
C VAL A 108 -16.64 27.31 -6.04
N GLY A 109 -15.66 28.18 -6.32
CA GLY A 109 -15.86 29.64 -6.37
C GLY A 109 -15.75 30.39 -5.03
N HIS A 110 -15.72 29.70 -3.89
CA HIS A 110 -15.57 30.34 -2.57
C HIS A 110 -14.13 30.23 -2.04
N ARG A 111 -13.64 31.28 -1.38
CA ARG A 111 -12.33 31.26 -0.70
C ARG A 111 -12.52 30.77 0.74
N PRO A 112 -12.03 29.56 1.10
CA PRO A 112 -12.12 29.07 2.47
C PRO A 112 -11.19 29.87 3.40
N SER A 113 -11.50 29.88 4.70
CA SER A 113 -10.58 30.40 5.71
C SER A 113 -9.34 29.49 5.84
N VAL A 114 -8.27 30.01 6.47
CA VAL A 114 -7.05 29.22 6.71
C VAL A 114 -7.35 27.97 7.52
N MET A 115 -8.13 28.09 8.61
CA MET A 115 -8.53 26.94 9.44
C MET A 115 -9.30 25.90 8.63
N THR A 116 -10.24 26.34 7.79
CA THR A 116 -10.98 25.45 6.90
C THR A 116 -10.05 24.73 5.92
N THR A 117 -9.04 25.43 5.41
CA THR A 117 -8.05 24.87 4.49
C THR A 117 -7.15 23.84 5.19
N LEU A 118 -6.79 24.05 6.46
CA LEU A 118 -6.04 23.10 7.27
C LEU A 118 -6.84 21.82 7.56
N VAL A 119 -8.14 21.96 7.86
CA VAL A 119 -9.03 20.81 8.02
C VAL A 119 -9.18 20.06 6.68
N ASP A 120 -9.38 20.80 5.58
CA ASP A 120 -9.46 20.24 4.25
C ASP A 120 -8.17 19.52 3.82
N SER A 121 -6.99 20.03 4.20
CA SER A 121 -5.72 19.34 3.91
C SER A 121 -5.56 18.07 4.75
N PHE A 122 -6.05 18.07 5.99
CA PHE A 122 -6.06 16.86 6.83
C PHE A 122 -6.97 15.79 6.24
N GLU A 123 -8.18 16.17 5.83
CA GLU A 123 -9.06 15.24 5.14
C GLU A 123 -8.46 14.79 3.80
N LEU A 124 -7.78 15.67 3.06
CA LEU A 124 -7.10 15.28 1.84
C LEU A 124 -6.06 14.19 2.11
N CYS A 125 -5.27 14.28 3.19
CA CYS A 125 -4.28 13.27 3.57
C CYS A 125 -4.88 11.87 3.76
N ILE A 126 -6.12 11.76 4.23
CA ILE A 126 -6.81 10.48 4.44
C ILE A 126 -7.72 10.06 3.26
N ASN A 127 -8.23 11.01 2.49
CA ASN A 127 -9.16 10.77 1.39
C ASN A 127 -8.43 10.41 0.09
N THR A 128 -8.09 9.13 -0.06
CA THR A 128 -7.35 8.62 -1.22
C THR A 128 -8.18 8.47 -2.50
N ARG A 129 -9.52 8.54 -2.39
CA ARG A 129 -10.46 8.29 -3.49
C ARG A 129 -11.00 9.54 -4.17
N GLY A 130 -10.89 10.69 -3.52
CA GLY A 130 -11.35 11.97 -4.04
C GLY A 130 -12.84 12.20 -3.86
N ILE A 131 -13.47 11.53 -2.90
CA ILE A 131 -14.89 11.70 -2.62
C ILE A 131 -15.13 13.13 -2.13
N GLY A 132 -16.00 13.88 -2.83
CA GLY A 132 -16.26 15.29 -2.53
C GLY A 132 -15.24 16.29 -3.10
N TRP A 133 -14.25 15.81 -3.86
CA TRP A 133 -13.18 16.63 -4.46
C TRP A 133 -13.27 16.71 -5.99
N ASN A 134 -12.82 17.82 -6.56
CA ASN A 134 -12.79 18.02 -8.01
C ASN A 134 -11.96 16.97 -8.76
N TRP A 135 -10.81 16.58 -8.21
CA TRP A 135 -9.94 15.55 -8.80
C TRP A 135 -10.53 14.13 -8.72
N GLY A 136 -11.52 13.91 -7.84
CA GLY A 136 -12.26 12.66 -7.78
C GLY A 136 -13.36 12.54 -8.82
N LYS A 137 -13.64 13.59 -9.60
CA LYS A 137 -14.68 13.58 -10.63
C LYS A 137 -14.34 12.55 -11.70
N GLY A 138 -15.25 11.59 -11.89
CA GLY A 138 -15.07 10.48 -12.85
C GLY A 138 -14.31 9.27 -12.28
N ASN A 139 -13.85 9.32 -11.03
CA ASN A 139 -13.34 8.12 -10.37
C ASN A 139 -14.47 7.11 -10.17
N TYR A 140 -14.17 5.85 -10.46
CA TYR A 140 -15.12 4.78 -10.26
C TYR A 140 -15.35 4.54 -8.76
N ALA A 141 -16.60 4.68 -8.33
CA ALA A 141 -17.07 4.26 -7.03
C ALA A 141 -18.11 3.15 -7.21
N PRO A 142 -17.84 1.92 -6.75
CA PRO A 142 -18.85 0.87 -6.72
C PRO A 142 -20.08 1.35 -5.94
N ALA A 143 -21.23 1.32 -6.60
CA ALA A 143 -22.53 1.42 -5.92
C ALA A 143 -22.99 0.00 -5.60
N ILE A 144 -23.11 -0.32 -4.31
CA ILE A 144 -23.72 -1.57 -3.86
C ILE A 144 -25.05 -1.22 -3.18
N PRO A 145 -26.16 -1.87 -3.56
CA PRO A 145 -27.42 -1.73 -2.83
C PRO A 145 -27.21 -2.15 -1.36
N ASN A 146 -27.54 -1.27 -0.41
CA ASN A 146 -27.42 -1.52 1.03
C ASN A 146 -26.00 -1.90 1.49
N PRO A 147 -25.01 -1.00 1.37
CA PRO A 147 -23.65 -1.28 1.82
C PRO A 147 -23.65 -1.56 3.34
N PRO A 148 -22.71 -2.38 3.86
CA PRO A 148 -22.62 -2.64 5.31
C PRO A 148 -22.58 -1.35 6.14
N THR A 149 -21.96 -0.30 5.60
CA THR A 149 -21.87 1.03 6.22
C THR A 149 -23.22 1.69 6.49
N SER A 150 -24.31 1.29 5.82
CA SER A 150 -25.65 1.86 6.05
C SER A 150 -26.31 1.38 7.35
N ASN A 151 -25.79 0.32 7.99
CA ASN A 151 -26.31 -0.21 9.24
C ASN A 151 -25.16 -0.66 10.17
N PRO A 152 -25.01 -0.08 11.38
CA PRO A 152 -23.94 -0.43 12.33
C PRO A 152 -23.76 -1.93 12.55
N TRP A 153 -24.86 -2.64 12.73
CA TRP A 153 -24.82 -4.08 13.03
C TRP A 153 -24.37 -4.89 11.82
N ARG A 154 -24.79 -4.50 10.62
CA ARG A 154 -24.31 -5.14 9.39
C ARG A 154 -22.82 -4.88 9.17
N LEU A 155 -22.36 -3.66 9.45
CA LEU A 155 -20.93 -3.32 9.40
C LEU A 155 -20.12 -4.14 10.41
N ALA A 156 -20.55 -4.19 11.67
CA ALA A 156 -19.87 -4.94 12.72
C ALA A 156 -19.82 -6.44 12.42
N LEU A 157 -20.94 -7.06 12.01
CA LEU A 157 -20.99 -8.47 11.61
C LEU A 157 -20.11 -8.74 10.38
N SER A 158 -20.07 -7.81 9.42
CA SER A 158 -19.19 -7.93 8.26
C SER A 158 -17.71 -7.91 8.67
N ILE A 159 -17.31 -7.00 9.56
CA ILE A 159 -15.94 -6.92 10.08
C ILE A 159 -15.57 -8.21 10.81
N ILE A 160 -16.43 -8.71 11.71
CA ILE A 160 -16.20 -9.96 12.44
C ILE A 160 -16.04 -11.13 11.46
N GLY A 161 -16.95 -11.26 10.50
CA GLY A 161 -16.90 -12.32 9.49
C GLY A 161 -15.63 -12.26 8.64
N GLN A 162 -15.17 -11.06 8.28
CA GLN A 162 -13.93 -10.88 7.52
C GLN A 162 -12.69 -11.22 8.35
N ILE A 163 -12.65 -10.89 9.64
CA ILE A 163 -11.55 -11.25 10.55
C ILE A 163 -11.46 -12.77 10.68
N VAL A 164 -12.60 -13.44 10.93
CA VAL A 164 -12.64 -14.91 11.01
C VAL A 164 -12.19 -15.53 9.69
N ALA A 165 -12.68 -15.04 8.55
CA ALA A 165 -12.25 -15.51 7.25
C ALA A 165 -10.74 -15.28 7.00
N PHE A 166 -10.20 -14.15 7.46
CA PHE A 166 -8.79 -13.83 7.33
C PHE A 166 -7.93 -14.81 8.14
N ASP A 167 -8.30 -15.06 9.39
CA ASP A 167 -7.60 -15.99 10.27
C ASP A 167 -7.62 -17.42 9.71
N LEU A 168 -8.79 -17.90 9.26
CA LEU A 168 -8.92 -19.21 8.63
C LEU A 168 -8.02 -19.31 7.39
N THR A 169 -8.09 -18.32 6.50
CA THR A 169 -7.29 -18.31 5.26
C THR A 169 -5.79 -18.25 5.57
N HIS A 170 -5.39 -17.47 6.57
CA HIS A 170 -4.00 -17.34 7.02
C HIS A 170 -3.46 -18.65 7.60
N VAL A 171 -4.23 -19.31 8.47
CA VAL A 171 -3.86 -20.59 9.03
C VAL A 171 -3.77 -21.64 7.92
N THR A 172 -4.73 -21.71 7.01
CA THR A 172 -4.68 -22.63 5.86
C THR A 172 -3.46 -22.37 4.97
N ALA A 173 -3.16 -21.11 4.65
CA ALA A 173 -1.99 -20.76 3.84
C ALA A 173 -0.68 -21.20 4.53
N LYS A 174 -0.57 -21.02 5.85
CA LYS A 174 0.60 -21.48 6.63
C LYS A 174 0.81 -22.99 6.55
N TYR A 175 -0.27 -23.78 6.63
CA TYR A 175 -0.16 -25.24 6.54
C TYR A 175 0.16 -25.74 5.13
N LEU A 176 -0.22 -25.00 4.09
CA LEU A 176 0.04 -25.37 2.70
C LEU A 176 1.41 -24.91 2.19
N LEU A 177 1.98 -23.85 2.78
CA LEU A 177 3.28 -23.34 2.39
C LEU A 177 4.36 -24.40 2.61
N PRO A 178 5.21 -24.67 1.61
CA PRO A 178 6.29 -25.63 1.76
C PRO A 178 7.25 -25.14 2.85
N LEU A 179 7.71 -26.06 3.72
CA LEU A 179 8.73 -25.82 4.74
C LEU A 179 10.14 -25.55 4.15
N GLN A 180 10.24 -25.22 2.87
CA GLN A 180 11.51 -25.15 2.16
C GLN A 180 12.20 -23.79 2.36
N CYS A 181 13.50 -23.84 2.66
CA CYS A 181 14.39 -22.69 2.64
C CYS A 181 14.41 -22.08 1.22
N GLY A 182 14.25 -20.76 1.11
CA GLY A 182 14.31 -20.06 -0.18
C GLY A 182 13.06 -19.29 -0.60
N GLY A 183 11.99 -19.28 0.22
CA GLY A 183 10.86 -18.36 0.05
C GLY A 183 10.00 -18.59 -1.20
N THR A 184 10.17 -19.71 -1.89
CA THR A 184 9.34 -20.10 -3.04
C THR A 184 8.04 -20.78 -2.60
N ILE A 185 6.95 -20.50 -3.31
CA ILE A 185 5.67 -21.21 -3.16
C ILE A 185 5.65 -22.56 -3.90
N PHE A 186 6.67 -22.83 -4.73
CA PHE A 186 6.76 -24.06 -5.50
C PHE A 186 7.44 -25.16 -4.68
N ASN A 187 6.68 -26.18 -4.29
CA ASN A 187 7.26 -27.38 -3.68
C ASN A 187 7.90 -28.26 -4.75
N LEU A 188 9.24 -28.28 -4.78
CA LEU A 188 10.01 -29.02 -5.78
C LEU A 188 9.94 -30.54 -5.62
N LEU A 189 9.51 -31.04 -4.45
CA LEU A 189 9.34 -32.48 -4.19
C LEU A 189 8.06 -33.03 -4.85
N LEU A 190 7.12 -32.16 -5.23
CA LEU A 190 5.89 -32.59 -5.88
C LEU A 190 6.07 -32.73 -7.40
N PRO A 191 5.38 -33.72 -8.03
CA PRO A 191 5.19 -33.80 -9.48
C PRO A 191 4.63 -32.49 -10.05
N ARG A 192 4.92 -32.21 -11.33
CA ARG A 192 4.61 -30.92 -11.99
C ARG A 192 3.17 -30.46 -11.76
N VAL A 193 2.18 -31.31 -12.03
CA VAL A 193 0.76 -30.94 -11.89
C VAL A 193 0.43 -30.56 -10.44
N GLN A 194 0.78 -31.40 -9.47
CA GLN A 194 0.52 -31.14 -8.05
C GLN A 194 1.23 -29.88 -7.56
N ARG A 195 2.49 -29.67 -8.00
CA ARG A 195 3.27 -28.48 -7.68
C ARG A 195 2.58 -27.19 -8.12
N TYR A 196 2.15 -27.12 -9.38
CA TYR A 196 1.48 -25.93 -9.90
C TYR A 196 0.09 -25.75 -9.30
N THR A 197 -0.65 -26.83 -9.03
CA THR A 197 -1.93 -26.76 -8.32
C THR A 197 -1.77 -26.19 -6.91
N LEU A 198 -0.82 -26.71 -6.13
CA LEU A 198 -0.54 -26.22 -4.78
C LEU A 198 -0.09 -24.75 -4.80
N ALA A 199 0.86 -24.40 -5.66
CA ALA A 199 1.31 -23.01 -5.80
C ALA A 199 0.17 -22.05 -6.20
N SER A 200 -0.73 -22.50 -7.08
CA SER A 200 -1.90 -21.72 -7.49
C SER A 200 -2.90 -21.56 -6.34
N ALA A 201 -3.14 -22.62 -5.56
CA ALA A 201 -4.00 -22.58 -4.38
C ALA A 201 -3.45 -21.62 -3.31
N ILE A 202 -2.15 -21.70 -3.01
CA ILE A 202 -1.47 -20.78 -2.09
C ILE A 202 -1.59 -19.35 -2.61
N SER A 203 -1.32 -19.11 -3.89
CA SER A 203 -1.41 -17.77 -4.49
C SER A 203 -2.83 -17.19 -4.38
N PHE A 204 -3.85 -18.01 -4.62
CA PHE A 204 -5.24 -17.61 -4.46
C PHE A 204 -5.57 -17.26 -3.00
N LEU A 205 -5.15 -18.10 -2.04
CA LEU A 205 -5.36 -17.85 -0.61
C LEU A 205 -4.67 -16.54 -0.17
N LEU A 206 -3.42 -16.31 -0.57
CA LEU A 206 -2.69 -15.08 -0.25
C LEU A 206 -3.38 -13.85 -0.88
N GLY A 207 -3.84 -13.94 -2.13
CA GLY A 207 -4.62 -12.88 -2.77
C GLY A 207 -5.94 -12.60 -2.04
N PHE A 208 -6.62 -13.65 -1.59
CA PHE A 208 -7.86 -13.55 -0.80
C PHE A 208 -7.61 -12.93 0.58
N MET A 209 -6.50 -13.26 1.24
CA MET A 209 -6.07 -12.60 2.48
C MET A 209 -5.84 -11.11 2.28
N ILE A 210 -5.16 -10.71 1.21
CA ILE A 210 -4.94 -9.28 0.89
C ILE A 210 -6.28 -8.57 0.69
N TYR A 211 -7.22 -9.19 -0.04
CA TYR A 211 -8.57 -8.68 -0.19
C TYR A 211 -9.25 -8.45 1.18
N LEU A 212 -9.25 -9.47 2.04
CA LEU A 212 -9.88 -9.40 3.36
C LEU A 212 -9.22 -8.35 4.25
N PHE A 213 -7.89 -8.28 4.26
CA PHE A 213 -7.14 -7.29 5.02
C PHE A 213 -7.48 -5.86 4.61
N ILE A 214 -7.47 -5.57 3.31
CA ILE A 214 -7.78 -4.23 2.80
C ILE A 214 -9.24 -3.87 3.09
N ASN A 215 -10.17 -4.81 2.88
CA ASN A 215 -11.59 -4.55 3.11
C ASN A 215 -11.90 -4.36 4.60
N THR A 216 -11.35 -5.20 5.48
CA THR A 216 -11.52 -5.08 6.94
C THR A 216 -10.93 -3.77 7.45
N SER A 217 -9.73 -3.41 6.98
CA SER A 217 -9.09 -2.14 7.36
C SER A 217 -9.94 -0.94 6.93
N TYR A 218 -10.52 -0.99 5.73
CA TYR A 218 -11.41 0.06 5.24
C TYR A 218 -12.70 0.16 6.07
N ASP A 219 -13.33 -0.97 6.39
CA ASP A 219 -14.56 -1.02 7.17
C ASP A 219 -14.32 -0.57 8.62
N LEU A 220 -13.18 -0.91 9.23
CA LEU A 220 -12.76 -0.41 10.54
C LEU A 220 -12.56 1.11 10.55
N LEU A 221 -11.87 1.64 9.55
CA LEU A 221 -11.70 3.09 9.40
C LEU A 221 -13.04 3.79 9.19
N GLY A 222 -13.94 3.19 8.40
CA GLY A 222 -15.29 3.69 8.19
C GLY A 222 -16.13 3.68 9.46
N LEU A 223 -16.02 2.63 10.27
CA LEU A 223 -16.65 2.55 11.59
C LEU A 223 -16.17 3.71 12.48
N ILE A 224 -14.87 3.92 12.60
CA ILE A 224 -14.31 5.04 13.38
C ILE A 224 -14.81 6.38 12.84
N ALA A 225 -14.78 6.59 11.52
CA ALA A 225 -15.21 7.85 10.92
C ALA A 225 -16.70 8.13 11.14
N ILE A 226 -17.57 7.13 10.99
CA ILE A 226 -19.02 7.30 11.14
C ILE A 226 -19.40 7.50 12.62
N PHE A 227 -18.85 6.72 13.53
CA PHE A 227 -19.27 6.75 14.94
C PHE A 227 -18.53 7.80 15.77
N VAL A 228 -17.23 7.97 15.56
CA VAL A 228 -16.40 8.91 16.32
C VAL A 228 -16.39 10.28 15.65
N LEU A 229 -16.13 10.32 14.34
CA LEU A 229 -15.99 11.58 13.60
C LEU A 229 -17.32 12.10 13.01
N ARG A 230 -18.41 11.35 13.19
CA ARG A 230 -19.76 11.69 12.69
C ARG A 230 -19.82 11.92 11.17
N ASP A 231 -18.97 11.21 10.41
CA ASP A 231 -19.01 11.24 8.95
C ASP A 231 -20.24 10.50 8.41
N SER A 232 -20.63 10.82 7.17
CA SER A 232 -21.76 10.15 6.52
C SER A 232 -21.35 8.75 6.05
N PRO A 233 -22.19 7.73 6.22
CA PRO A 233 -21.98 6.42 5.59
C PRO A 233 -21.80 6.48 4.07
N SER A 234 -22.41 7.49 3.42
CA SER A 234 -22.27 7.72 1.98
C SER A 234 -20.87 8.18 1.56
N SER A 235 -20.06 8.71 2.50
CA SER A 235 -18.65 9.03 2.29
C SER A 235 -17.76 7.79 2.20
N TRP A 236 -18.28 6.62 2.58
CA TRP A 236 -17.57 5.34 2.63
C TRP A 236 -18.16 4.30 1.66
N PRO A 237 -18.21 4.58 0.34
CA PRO A 237 -18.68 3.61 -0.62
C PRO A 237 -17.75 2.39 -0.65
N PRO A 238 -18.22 1.20 -1.04
CA PRO A 238 -17.38 0.01 -1.15
C PRO A 238 -16.14 0.25 -2.02
N ILE A 239 -15.03 -0.38 -1.65
CA ILE A 239 -13.75 -0.25 -2.37
C ILE A 239 -13.53 -1.37 -3.40
N PHE A 240 -14.18 -2.51 -3.22
CA PHE A 240 -14.17 -3.65 -4.14
C PHE A 240 -15.53 -3.83 -4.84
N LYS A 241 -15.52 -4.53 -5.97
CA LYS A 241 -16.73 -4.97 -6.67
C LYS A 241 -16.54 -6.38 -7.23
N SER A 242 -16.74 -7.40 -6.39
CA SER A 242 -16.71 -8.82 -6.76
C SER A 242 -15.57 -9.15 -7.75
N PRO A 243 -14.30 -9.01 -7.35
CA PRO A 243 -13.14 -9.14 -8.23
C PRO A 243 -13.03 -10.50 -8.95
N TRP A 244 -13.57 -11.55 -8.35
CA TRP A 244 -13.67 -12.91 -8.93
C TRP A 244 -14.56 -13.01 -10.17
N LEU A 245 -15.47 -12.06 -10.37
CA LEU A 245 -16.35 -12.01 -11.55
C LEU A 245 -15.76 -11.16 -12.69
N SER A 246 -14.45 -10.87 -12.64
CA SER A 246 -13.78 -10.10 -13.68
C SER A 246 -13.64 -10.92 -14.96
N ILE A 247 -14.02 -10.33 -16.09
CA ILE A 247 -13.90 -10.98 -17.42
C ILE A 247 -12.64 -10.56 -18.18
N SER A 248 -11.86 -9.62 -17.63
CA SER A 248 -10.58 -9.16 -18.18
C SER A 248 -9.71 -8.51 -17.11
N LEU A 249 -8.40 -8.39 -17.37
CA LEU A 249 -7.49 -7.63 -16.50
C LEU A 249 -7.88 -6.16 -16.38
N ALA A 250 -8.42 -5.57 -17.45
CA ALA A 250 -8.89 -4.19 -17.45
C ALA A 250 -10.10 -4.00 -16.53
N ASP A 251 -11.01 -4.98 -16.48
CA ASP A 251 -12.15 -4.98 -15.56
C ASP A 251 -11.72 -5.21 -14.10
N PHE A 252 -10.81 -6.17 -13.89
CA PHE A 252 -10.25 -6.48 -12.58
C PHE A 252 -9.57 -5.25 -11.96
N TRP A 253 -8.52 -4.71 -12.59
CA TRP A 253 -7.75 -3.58 -12.05
C TRP A 253 -8.45 -2.23 -12.23
N GLY A 254 -9.32 -2.11 -13.23
CA GLY A 254 -10.00 -0.86 -13.56
C GLY A 254 -11.21 -0.55 -12.70
N LYS A 255 -11.94 -1.58 -12.24
CA LYS A 255 -13.25 -1.41 -11.60
C LYS A 255 -13.48 -2.26 -10.36
N ARG A 256 -12.91 -3.47 -10.29
CA ARG A 256 -13.34 -4.48 -9.33
C ARG A 256 -12.40 -4.69 -8.15
N TRP A 257 -11.10 -4.57 -8.39
CA TRP A 257 -10.07 -4.52 -7.35
C TRP A 257 -10.08 -3.16 -6.65
N HIS A 258 -9.47 -3.05 -5.47
CA HIS A 258 -9.60 -1.85 -4.62
C HIS A 258 -9.35 -0.54 -5.39
N GLN A 259 -10.19 0.46 -5.17
CA GLN A 259 -10.04 1.78 -5.82
C GLN A 259 -9.21 2.79 -5.00
N VAL A 260 -8.66 2.36 -3.85
CA VAL A 260 -7.97 3.20 -2.86
C VAL A 260 -6.71 3.85 -3.43
N PHE A 261 -5.81 3.07 -4.05
CA PHE A 261 -4.51 3.57 -4.54
C PHE A 261 -4.52 3.99 -6.02
N ARG A 262 -5.67 3.89 -6.70
CA ARG A 262 -5.77 4.11 -8.15
C ARG A 262 -5.24 5.49 -8.53
N HIS A 263 -5.79 6.55 -7.95
CA HIS A 263 -5.41 7.93 -8.30
C HIS A 263 -3.91 8.20 -8.08
N ILE A 264 -3.33 7.63 -7.02
CA ILE A 264 -1.91 7.80 -6.70
C ILE A 264 -1.05 7.28 -7.85
N PHE A 265 -1.30 6.06 -8.33
CA PHE A 265 -0.51 5.48 -9.41
C PHE A 265 -0.78 6.13 -10.78
N LEU A 266 -2.05 6.49 -11.04
CA LEU A 266 -2.41 7.20 -12.27
C LEU A 266 -1.73 8.56 -12.35
N THR A 267 -1.65 9.31 -11.24
CA THR A 267 -1.03 10.64 -11.24
C THR A 267 0.49 10.57 -11.14
N ALA A 268 1.04 9.65 -10.33
CA ALA A 268 2.48 9.61 -10.09
C ALA A 268 3.29 9.26 -11.33
N ALA A 269 2.82 8.31 -12.13
CA ALA A 269 3.54 7.85 -13.32
C ALA A 269 2.67 7.66 -14.56
N GLY A 270 1.39 7.28 -14.41
CA GLY A 270 0.49 7.11 -15.56
C GLY A 270 0.36 8.37 -16.41
N GLY A 271 -0.04 9.50 -15.81
CA GLY A 271 -0.17 10.79 -16.46
C GLY A 271 1.13 11.24 -17.15
N PRO A 272 2.27 11.31 -16.42
CA PRO A 272 3.57 11.65 -17.00
C PRO A 272 3.96 10.78 -18.20
N LEU A 273 3.91 9.44 -18.08
CA LEU A 273 4.31 8.55 -19.16
C LEU A 273 3.32 8.58 -20.34
N SER A 274 2.07 8.98 -20.11
CA SER A 274 1.10 9.16 -21.18
C SER A 274 1.42 10.33 -22.12
N LEU A 275 2.21 11.31 -21.65
CA LEU A 275 2.68 12.41 -22.50
C LEU A 275 3.63 11.92 -23.58
N LEU A 276 4.41 10.87 -23.28
CA LEU A 276 5.38 10.28 -24.21
C LEU A 276 4.78 9.17 -25.04
N PHE A 277 4.03 8.25 -24.41
CA PHE A 277 3.56 7.01 -25.04
C PHE A 277 2.04 6.86 -25.06
N ARG A 278 1.28 7.94 -24.87
CA ARG A 278 -0.20 7.97 -24.91
C ARG A 278 -0.82 6.90 -23.99
N ARG A 279 -1.84 6.17 -24.46
CA ARG A 279 -2.55 5.16 -23.68
C ARG A 279 -1.65 4.03 -23.16
N PRO A 280 -0.76 3.42 -23.97
CA PRO A 280 0.20 2.45 -23.45
C PRO A 280 1.06 3.01 -22.32
N GLY A 281 1.59 4.23 -22.48
CA GLY A 281 2.36 4.92 -21.43
C GLY A 281 1.59 5.10 -20.14
N PHE A 282 0.31 5.46 -20.25
CA PHE A 282 -0.57 5.61 -19.09
C PHE A 282 -0.71 4.32 -18.28
N VAL A 283 -0.95 3.20 -18.97
CA VAL A 283 -1.11 1.89 -18.33
C VAL A 283 0.21 1.44 -17.73
N MET A 284 1.30 1.44 -18.53
CA MET A 284 2.62 1.00 -18.09
C MET A 284 3.14 1.83 -16.92
N GLY A 285 3.00 3.15 -16.96
CA GLY A 285 3.39 4.04 -15.86
C GLY A 285 2.62 3.75 -14.58
N SER A 286 1.32 3.52 -14.68
CA SER A 286 0.49 3.20 -13.50
C SER A 286 0.93 1.90 -12.83
N PHE A 287 1.17 0.83 -13.62
CA PHE A 287 1.67 -0.43 -13.08
C PHE A 287 3.11 -0.33 -12.58
N PHE A 288 3.96 0.46 -13.24
CA PHE A 288 5.33 0.71 -12.81
C PHE A 288 5.37 1.39 -11.44
N ALA A 289 4.61 2.48 -11.23
CA ALA A 289 4.53 3.12 -9.92
C ALA A 289 4.02 2.18 -8.83
N SER A 290 3.02 1.34 -9.14
CA SER A 290 2.55 0.31 -8.23
C SER A 290 3.65 -0.71 -7.90
N GLY A 291 4.37 -1.20 -8.91
CA GLY A 291 5.47 -2.14 -8.76
C GLY A 291 6.61 -1.59 -7.91
N VAL A 292 6.99 -0.32 -8.10
CA VAL A 292 8.01 0.36 -7.29
C VAL A 292 7.61 0.40 -5.81
N VAL A 293 6.36 0.76 -5.50
CA VAL A 293 5.88 0.77 -4.11
C VAL A 293 5.92 -0.63 -3.49
N HIS A 294 5.51 -1.67 -4.23
CA HIS A 294 5.61 -3.05 -3.75
C HIS A 294 7.06 -3.50 -3.54
N ALA A 295 7.96 -3.15 -4.46
CA ALA A 295 9.40 -3.45 -4.33
C ALA A 295 10.00 -2.79 -3.09
N LEU A 296 9.67 -1.51 -2.83
CA LEU A 296 10.07 -0.82 -1.60
C LEU A 296 9.53 -1.52 -0.34
N GLY A 297 8.27 -1.96 -0.37
CA GLY A 297 7.71 -2.74 0.73
C GLY A 297 8.48 -4.03 0.98
N VAL A 298 8.78 -4.82 -0.06
CA VAL A 298 9.52 -6.07 0.09
C VAL A 298 10.93 -5.80 0.62
N TRP A 299 11.59 -4.76 0.10
CA TRP A 299 12.87 -4.27 0.57
C TRP A 299 12.86 -3.88 2.05
N GLY A 300 11.75 -3.32 2.55
CA GLY A 300 11.57 -3.01 3.96
C GLY A 300 11.62 -4.22 4.90
N MET A 301 11.28 -5.41 4.40
CA MET A 301 11.45 -6.65 5.17
C MET A 301 12.89 -7.17 5.17
N GLY A 302 13.85 -6.42 4.61
CA GLY A 302 15.19 -6.93 4.33
C GLY A 302 15.20 -8.01 3.25
N ARG A 303 14.16 -8.08 2.40
CA ARG A 303 13.99 -9.07 1.32
C ARG A 303 13.99 -8.36 -0.04
N GLY A 304 14.41 -9.00 -1.14
CA GLY A 304 14.24 -8.42 -2.49
C GLY A 304 15.31 -7.43 -2.95
N GLY A 305 16.44 -7.33 -2.23
CA GLY A 305 17.69 -6.71 -2.70
C GLY A 305 18.64 -7.70 -3.40
N ASP A 306 18.23 -8.95 -3.58
CA ASP A 306 19.11 -10.08 -3.90
C ASP A 306 19.62 -10.12 -5.35
N PHE A 307 19.53 -9.03 -6.12
CA PHE A 307 20.15 -8.95 -7.46
C PHE A 307 21.68 -9.17 -7.42
N VAL A 308 22.33 -8.92 -6.28
CA VAL A 308 23.78 -9.12 -6.07
C VAL A 308 24.07 -10.23 -5.05
N ARG A 309 23.16 -10.43 -4.07
CA ARG A 309 23.30 -11.43 -3.01
C ARG A 309 23.17 -12.87 -3.54
N ASP A 310 22.50 -13.05 -4.68
CA ASP A 310 22.31 -14.35 -5.34
C ASP A 310 23.63 -15.08 -5.60
N LYS A 311 24.75 -14.40 -5.82
CA LYS A 311 26.03 -15.09 -6.06
C LYS A 311 26.69 -15.65 -4.79
N ARG A 312 26.37 -15.10 -3.62
CA ARG A 312 26.97 -15.51 -2.33
C ARG A 312 26.03 -16.43 -1.56
N VAL A 313 24.73 -16.14 -1.59
CA VAL A 313 23.68 -17.02 -1.03
C VAL A 313 23.51 -18.27 -1.90
N ALA A 314 23.65 -18.24 -3.23
CA ALA A 314 23.68 -19.49 -4.02
C ALA A 314 24.88 -20.39 -3.71
N ARG A 315 25.95 -19.86 -3.09
CA ARG A 315 27.05 -20.67 -2.56
C ARG A 315 26.68 -21.30 -1.23
N GLU A 316 26.14 -20.51 -0.31
CA GLU A 316 25.70 -20.99 1.01
C GLU A 316 24.44 -21.88 0.96
N SER A 317 23.53 -21.68 0.00
CA SER A 317 22.33 -22.50 -0.17
C SER A 317 22.65 -23.84 -0.84
N VAL A 318 23.71 -23.94 -1.63
CA VAL A 318 24.26 -25.22 -2.09
C VAL A 318 24.83 -26.00 -0.90
N ASP A 319 25.51 -25.33 0.02
CA ASP A 319 26.05 -25.94 1.24
C ASP A 319 24.93 -26.36 2.22
N ILE A 320 23.85 -25.57 2.35
CA ILE A 320 22.66 -25.92 3.16
C ILE A 320 21.80 -27.00 2.50
N GLU A 321 21.69 -27.04 1.17
CA GLU A 321 20.98 -28.10 0.44
C GLU A 321 21.71 -29.45 0.56
N LEU A 322 23.05 -29.43 0.66
CA LEU A 322 23.87 -30.58 1.04
C LEU A 322 23.56 -31.04 2.47
N ASP A 323 23.47 -30.12 3.43
CA ASP A 323 23.22 -30.43 4.84
C ASP A 323 21.79 -30.97 5.08
N CYS A 324 20.77 -30.43 4.41
CA CYS A 324 19.40 -30.95 4.48
C CYS A 324 19.24 -32.34 3.82
N ARG A 325 20.05 -32.68 2.81
CA ARG A 325 20.06 -34.03 2.22
C ARG A 325 20.73 -35.05 3.14
N VAL A 326 21.75 -34.65 3.90
CA VAL A 326 22.40 -35.53 4.90
C VAL A 326 21.41 -35.90 6.01
N VAL A 327 20.64 -34.95 6.52
CA VAL A 327 19.62 -35.19 7.57
C VAL A 327 18.47 -36.11 7.11
N GLN A 328 18.15 -36.13 5.80
CA GLN A 328 17.11 -37.03 5.27
C GLN A 328 17.59 -38.47 4.98
N HIS A 329 18.90 -38.73 5.01
CA HIS A 329 19.45 -40.08 4.80
C HIS A 329 19.79 -40.84 6.09
N ASP A 330 19.75 -40.17 7.25
CA ASP A 330 20.03 -40.74 8.58
C ASP A 330 18.76 -41.01 9.43
N VAL A 331 17.60 -41.23 8.80
CA VAL A 331 16.35 -41.66 9.47
C VAL A 331 15.82 -42.96 8.89
#